data_AF-A0AAN6GVF7-F1
#
_entry.id   AF-A0AAN6GVF7-F1
#
_cell.length_a   1.000
_cell.length_b   1.000
_cell.length_c   1.000
_cell.angle_alpha   90.00
_cell.angle_beta   90.00
_cell.angle_gamma   90.00
#
_symmetry.space_group_name_H-M   'P 1'
#
loop_
_entity.id
_entity.type
_entity.pdbx_description
1 polymer ?
#
loop_
_entity_poly.entity_id
_entity_poly.type
_entity_poly.pdbx_seq_one_letter_code
_entity_poly.pdbx_strand_id
1 'polypeptide(L)'
;MGWSVHDLLPICESLNIPLVLDYHHHNIVFDATQLREGTKDIMELYPRIAATWARKGIKQKMHYSEPTPPAVTPSQRRKHSPRVTTLPPCAPDMDLMIEAKDKEQAVFELMRTFKLPGFER
;
A
#
# COMPACT_ATOMS: atom_id res chain seq x y z
N MET A 1 -2.79 -5.31 18.58
CA MET A 1 -4.13 -5.28 17.94
C MET A 1 -4.06 -4.32 16.76
N GLY A 2 -4.71 -4.63 15.65
CA GLY A 2 -4.73 -3.81 14.43
C GLY A 2 -5.92 -4.21 13.57
N TRP A 3 -6.29 -3.37 12.62
CA TRP A 3 -7.44 -3.58 11.74
C TRP A 3 -6.94 -3.95 10.33
N SER A 4 -7.49 -5.01 9.76
CA SER A 4 -7.20 -5.44 8.40
C SER A 4 -8.09 -4.71 7.38
N VAL A 5 -7.80 -4.91 6.09
CA VAL A 5 -8.69 -4.44 5.01
C VAL A 5 -10.08 -5.06 5.12
N HIS A 6 -10.20 -6.33 5.55
CA HIS A 6 -11.50 -6.99 5.70
C HIS A 6 -12.33 -6.40 6.84
N ASP A 7 -11.68 -5.88 7.89
CA ASP A 7 -12.37 -5.19 8.98
C ASP A 7 -12.84 -3.80 8.55
N LEU A 8 -11.99 -3.06 7.83
CA LEU A 8 -12.23 -1.64 7.53
C LEU A 8 -13.07 -1.41 6.27
N LEU A 9 -12.91 -2.24 5.22
CA LEU A 9 -13.58 -2.02 3.94
C LEU A 9 -15.11 -1.97 4.07
N PRO A 10 -15.79 -2.89 4.79
CA PRO A 10 -17.24 -2.81 4.99
C PRO A 10 -17.68 -1.54 5.73
N ILE A 11 -16.86 -1.07 6.69
CA ILE A 11 -17.13 0.16 7.44
C ILE A 11 -17.01 1.36 6.49
N CYS A 12 -15.93 1.43 5.70
CA CYS A 12 -15.72 2.48 4.71
C CYS A 12 -16.84 2.54 3.66
N GLU A 13 -17.32 1.37 3.22
CA GLU A 13 -18.47 1.26 2.33
C GLU A 13 -19.75 1.82 2.99
N SER A 14 -20.06 1.40 4.22
CA SER A 14 -21.28 1.82 4.94
C SER A 14 -21.30 3.32 5.29
N LEU A 15 -20.16 3.88 5.68
CA LEU A 15 -20.03 5.28 6.08
C LEU A 15 -19.77 6.20 4.88
N ASN A 16 -19.65 5.63 3.67
CA ASN A 16 -19.26 6.35 2.47
C ASN A 16 -17.97 7.17 2.70
N ILE A 17 -16.91 6.55 3.18
CA ILE A 17 -15.58 7.15 3.33
C ILE A 17 -14.55 6.37 2.50
N PRO A 18 -13.52 7.02 1.93
CA PRO A 18 -12.49 6.31 1.18
C PRO A 18 -11.64 5.40 2.08
N LEU A 19 -11.33 4.19 1.61
CA LEU A 19 -10.32 3.32 2.23
C LEU A 19 -8.96 3.54 1.54
N VAL A 20 -7.96 3.98 2.30
CA VAL A 20 -6.56 3.99 1.85
C VAL A 20 -5.99 2.59 2.07
N LEU A 21 -5.68 1.88 1.00
CA LEU A 21 -4.92 0.63 1.11
C LEU A 21 -3.48 0.94 1.47
N ASP A 22 -2.95 0.23 2.46
CA ASP A 22 -1.54 0.21 2.78
C ASP A 22 -1.02 -1.23 2.63
N TYR A 23 -0.18 -1.44 1.63
CA TYR A 23 0.34 -2.79 1.32
C TYR A 23 1.21 -3.35 2.44
N HIS A 24 1.95 -2.50 3.14
CA HIS A 24 2.83 -2.92 4.22
C HIS A 24 2.02 -3.42 5.42
N HIS A 25 1.03 -2.63 5.83
CA HIS A 25 0.13 -3.00 6.91
C HIS A 25 -0.71 -4.22 6.55
N HIS A 26 -1.19 -4.32 5.30
CA HIS A 26 -1.92 -5.50 4.84
C HIS A 26 -1.10 -6.78 4.98
N ASN A 27 0.18 -6.77 4.57
CA ASN A 27 1.02 -7.95 4.69
C ASN A 27 1.30 -8.37 6.15
N ILE A 28 1.12 -7.48 7.13
CA ILE A 28 1.32 -7.78 8.56
C ILE A 28 -0.01 -8.18 9.24
N VAL A 29 -1.12 -7.55 8.84
CA VAL A 29 -2.45 -7.74 9.42
C VAL A 29 -3.47 -7.99 8.29
N PHE A 30 -3.79 -9.27 8.08
CA PHE A 30 -4.75 -9.73 7.08
C PHE A 30 -5.55 -10.92 7.62
N ASP A 31 -6.67 -11.20 6.95
CA ASP A 31 -7.46 -12.40 7.21
C ASP A 31 -6.90 -13.56 6.38
N ALA A 32 -6.16 -14.46 7.03
CA ALA A 32 -5.53 -15.61 6.39
C ALA A 32 -6.54 -16.67 5.88
N THR A 33 -7.81 -16.59 6.29
CA THR A 33 -8.87 -17.46 5.77
C THR A 33 -9.43 -16.95 4.43
N GLN A 34 -9.22 -15.67 4.13
CA GLN A 34 -9.70 -15.01 2.91
C GLN A 34 -8.57 -14.85 1.89
N LEU A 35 -7.38 -14.40 2.33
CA LEU A 35 -6.25 -14.09 1.46
C LEU A 35 -4.96 -14.70 1.98
N ARG A 36 -4.05 -15.06 1.07
CA ARG A 36 -2.68 -15.42 1.46
C ARG A 36 -1.88 -14.15 1.75
N GLU A 37 -0.83 -14.31 2.55
CA GLU A 37 0.12 -13.23 2.77
C GLU A 37 0.74 -12.78 1.43
N GLY A 38 0.78 -11.47 1.21
CA GLY A 38 1.42 -10.86 0.04
C GLY A 38 0.51 -9.88 -0.69
N THR A 39 1.03 -9.34 -1.79
CA THR A 39 0.41 -8.23 -2.53
C THR A 39 -0.44 -8.67 -3.72
N LYS A 40 -0.52 -9.97 -4.01
CA LYS A 40 -1.25 -10.49 -5.18
C LYS A 40 -2.74 -10.61 -4.91
N ASP A 41 -3.12 -11.32 -3.84
CA ASP A 41 -4.52 -11.68 -3.61
C ASP A 41 -5.37 -10.45 -3.22
N ILE A 42 -4.76 -9.42 -2.61
CA ILE A 42 -5.43 -8.15 -2.28
C ILE A 42 -5.96 -7.40 -3.51
N MET A 43 -5.46 -7.70 -4.71
CA MET A 43 -5.93 -7.10 -5.96
C MET A 43 -7.41 -7.42 -6.22
N GLU A 44 -7.93 -8.53 -5.70
CA GLU A 44 -9.35 -8.90 -5.79
C GLU A 44 -10.26 -7.87 -5.09
N LEU A 45 -9.73 -7.13 -4.10
CA LEU A 45 -10.46 -6.09 -3.39
C LEU A 45 -10.36 -4.72 -4.06
N TYR A 46 -9.49 -4.52 -5.05
CA TYR A 46 -9.29 -3.21 -5.68
C TYR A 46 -10.56 -2.57 -6.22
N PRO A 47 -11.48 -3.28 -6.92
CA PRO A 47 -12.71 -2.66 -7.42
C PRO A 47 -13.56 -2.06 -6.29
N ARG A 48 -13.64 -2.77 -5.15
CA ARG A 48 -14.37 -2.30 -3.97
C ARG A 48 -13.69 -1.10 -3.32
N ILE A 49 -12.37 -1.16 -3.16
CA ILE A 49 -11.59 -0.05 -2.60
C ILE A 49 -11.72 1.17 -3.52
N ALA A 50 -11.50 1.04 -4.82
CA ALA A 50 -11.61 2.13 -5.80
C ALA A 50 -13.01 2.76 -5.80
N ALA A 51 -14.08 1.95 -5.67
CA ALA A 51 -15.45 2.46 -5.57
C ALA A 51 -15.64 3.40 -4.36
N THR A 52 -14.90 3.23 -3.26
CA THR A 52 -14.97 4.15 -2.11
C THR A 52 -14.46 5.56 -2.42
N TRP A 53 -13.49 5.69 -3.34
CA TRP A 53 -12.96 6.96 -3.82
C TRP A 53 -13.81 7.56 -4.93
N ALA A 54 -14.27 6.72 -5.86
CA ALA A 54 -15.12 7.14 -6.97
C ALA A 54 -16.42 7.83 -6.49
N ARG A 55 -17.04 7.33 -5.41
CA ARG A 55 -18.22 7.96 -4.79
C ARG A 55 -17.96 9.38 -4.26
N LYS A 56 -16.70 9.74 -4.00
CA LYS A 56 -16.29 11.08 -3.57
C LYS A 56 -15.80 11.96 -4.73
N GLY A 57 -15.65 11.40 -5.93
CA GLY A 57 -15.15 12.14 -7.10
C GLY A 57 -13.68 12.60 -6.96
N ILE A 58 -12.88 11.89 -6.16
CA ILE A 58 -11.46 12.22 -5.92
C ILE A 58 -10.56 11.07 -6.36
N LYS A 59 -9.30 11.39 -6.69
CA LYS A 59 -8.30 10.43 -7.10
C LYS A 59 -7.93 9.50 -5.94
N GLN A 60 -7.82 8.20 -6.22
CA GLN A 60 -7.47 7.20 -5.23
C GLN A 60 -6.04 7.37 -4.73
N LYS A 61 -5.83 7.18 -3.42
CA LYS A 61 -4.51 7.12 -2.80
C LYS A 61 -4.27 5.76 -2.13
N MET A 62 -3.05 5.23 -2.23
CA MET A 62 -2.57 4.08 -1.44
C MET A 62 -1.16 4.33 -0.92
N HIS A 63 -0.76 3.56 0.08
CA HIS A 63 0.54 3.67 0.75
C HIS A 63 1.38 2.43 0.50
N TYR A 64 2.69 2.61 0.33
CA TYR A 64 3.66 1.53 0.18
C TYR A 64 4.91 1.77 1.03
N SER A 65 5.31 0.72 1.75
CA SER A 65 6.58 0.66 2.48
C SER A 65 7.06 -0.80 2.58
N GLU A 66 8.33 -0.98 2.92
CA GLU A 66 8.95 -2.30 3.11
C GLU A 66 9.47 -2.41 4.55
N PRO A 67 9.43 -3.62 5.17
CA PRO A 67 10.05 -3.83 6.47
C PRO A 67 11.57 -3.69 6.38
N THR A 68 12.24 -3.40 7.49
CA THR A 68 13.71 -3.46 7.52
C THR A 68 14.21 -4.89 7.24
N PRO A 69 15.34 -5.10 6.53
CA PRO A 69 15.82 -6.42 6.11
C PRO A 69 15.88 -7.53 7.20
N PRO A 70 16.28 -7.26 8.47
CA PRO A 70 16.35 -8.32 9.49
C PRO A 70 14.99 -8.61 10.17
N ALA A 71 13.89 -8.00 9.73
CA ALA A 71 12.60 -8.12 10.40
C ALA A 71 11.91 -9.46 10.09
N VAL A 72 11.62 -10.25 11.12
CA VAL A 72 10.94 -11.54 11.00
C VAL A 72 9.56 -11.52 11.64
N THR A 73 9.45 -11.00 12.87
CA THR A 73 8.18 -11.00 13.59
C THR A 73 7.25 -9.89 13.11
N PRO A 74 5.91 -10.03 13.29
CA PRO A 74 4.96 -8.97 12.96
C PRO A 74 5.29 -7.62 13.62
N SER A 75 5.84 -7.63 14.83
CA SER A 75 6.25 -6.40 15.53
C SER A 75 7.48 -5.76 14.89
N GLN A 76 8.48 -6.56 14.50
CA GLN A 76 9.69 -6.04 13.84
C GLN A 76 9.36 -5.48 12.46
N ARG A 77 8.47 -6.15 11.72
CA ARG A 77 8.11 -5.78 10.35
C ARG A 77 7.46 -4.41 10.24
N ARG A 78 6.80 -3.91 11.30
CA ARG A 78 6.21 -2.55 11.35
C ARG A 78 7.23 -1.42 11.15
N LYS A 79 8.52 -1.69 11.34
CA LYS A 79 9.55 -0.67 11.13
C LYS A 79 9.81 -0.51 9.63
N HIS A 80 9.48 0.66 9.10
CA HIS A 80 9.76 0.99 7.71
C HIS A 80 11.26 1.05 7.42
N SER A 81 11.64 0.47 6.29
CA SER A 81 12.97 0.53 5.70
C SER A 81 13.34 1.97 5.29
N PRO A 82 14.65 2.31 5.25
CA PRO A 82 15.12 3.55 4.63
C PRO A 82 14.70 3.71 3.18
N ARG A 83 14.67 2.60 2.43
CA ARG A 83 14.33 2.52 1.00
C ARG A 83 13.32 1.41 0.75
N VAL A 84 12.62 1.53 -0.37
CA VAL A 84 11.83 0.45 -0.95
C VAL A 84 12.47 0.02 -2.26
N THR A 85 12.35 -1.25 -2.58
CA THR A 85 13.08 -1.88 -3.69
C THR A 85 12.20 -2.15 -4.90
N THR A 86 10.88 -2.12 -4.73
CA THR A 86 9.92 -2.40 -5.80
C THR A 86 8.70 -1.47 -5.78
N LEU A 87 7.81 -1.65 -6.77
CA LEU A 87 6.48 -1.05 -6.79
C LEU A 87 5.43 -2.14 -6.54
N PRO A 88 4.38 -1.87 -5.75
CA PRO A 88 3.27 -2.79 -5.59
C PRO A 88 2.48 -2.91 -6.91
N PRO A 89 1.61 -3.92 -7.07
CA PRO A 89 0.73 -4.02 -8.23
C PRO A 89 -0.41 -3.01 -8.13
N CYS A 90 -0.11 -1.71 -8.02
CA CYS A 90 -1.10 -0.64 -7.94
C CYS A 90 -1.65 -0.30 -9.33
N ALA A 91 -2.84 0.29 -9.36
CA ALA A 91 -3.40 0.85 -10.59
C ALA A 91 -2.48 1.95 -11.17
N PRO A 92 -2.45 2.16 -12.49
CA PRO A 92 -1.56 3.16 -13.10
C PRO A 92 -2.05 4.62 -12.90
N ASP A 93 -3.31 4.83 -12.51
CA ASP A 93 -3.98 6.12 -12.42
C ASP A 93 -4.27 6.58 -10.98
N MET A 94 -3.67 5.94 -9.98
CA MET A 94 -3.78 6.30 -8.56
C MET A 94 -2.54 7.06 -8.07
N ASP A 95 -2.63 7.67 -6.88
CA ASP A 95 -1.49 8.28 -6.19
C ASP A 95 -0.87 7.30 -5.18
N LEU A 96 0.39 6.93 -5.40
CA LEU A 96 1.14 6.04 -4.51
C LEU A 96 2.04 6.85 -3.57
N MET A 97 1.77 6.78 -2.26
CA MET A 97 2.63 7.37 -1.23
C MET A 97 3.72 6.38 -0.81
N ILE A 98 4.98 6.73 -1.04
CA ILE A 98 6.14 5.95 -0.56
C ILE A 98 6.47 6.38 0.87
N GLU A 99 6.28 5.47 1.83
CA GLU A 99 6.51 5.73 3.25
C GLU A 99 7.85 5.14 3.74
N ALA A 100 8.95 5.75 3.31
CA ALA A 100 10.31 5.32 3.68
C ALA A 100 11.03 6.33 4.60
N LYS A 101 12.09 5.92 5.30
CA LYS A 101 12.83 6.84 6.20
C LYS A 101 13.61 7.91 5.43
N ASP A 102 14.16 7.58 4.27
CA ASP A 102 14.96 8.52 3.46
C ASP A 102 14.11 9.41 2.54
N LYS A 103 12.78 9.41 2.70
CA LYS A 103 11.87 10.37 2.06
C LYS A 103 12.04 10.43 0.54
N GLU A 104 12.28 11.61 -0.03
CA GLU A 104 12.40 11.84 -1.47
C GLU A 104 13.52 11.02 -2.10
N GLN A 105 14.56 10.69 -1.33
CA GLN A 105 15.64 9.87 -1.86
C GLN A 105 15.13 8.47 -2.26
N ALA A 106 14.22 7.88 -1.47
CA ALA A 106 13.60 6.60 -1.80
C ALA A 106 12.78 6.68 -3.09
N VAL A 107 12.09 7.80 -3.31
CA VAL A 107 11.35 8.06 -4.55
C VAL A 107 12.31 8.18 -5.73
N PHE A 108 13.40 8.94 -5.60
CA PHE A 108 14.38 9.09 -6.67
C PHE A 108 15.05 7.78 -7.06
N GLU A 109 15.28 6.90 -6.08
CA GLU A 109 15.80 5.57 -6.34
C GLU A 109 14.82 4.72 -7.14
N LEU A 110 13.53 4.69 -6.77
CA LEU A 110 12.50 4.03 -7.56
C LEU A 110 12.40 4.60 -8.98
N MET A 111 12.45 5.93 -9.12
CA MET A 111 12.42 6.59 -10.43
C MET A 111 13.56 6.11 -11.32
N ARG A 112 14.78 6.01 -10.79
CA ARG A 112 15.94 5.50 -11.54
C ARG A 112 15.81 4.02 -11.85
N THR A 113 15.44 3.19 -10.87
CA THR A 113 15.32 1.73 -11.02
C THR A 113 14.28 1.35 -12.07
N PHE A 114 13.12 1.99 -12.06
CA PHE A 114 12.00 1.70 -12.96
C PHE A 114 11.93 2.64 -14.18
N LYS A 115 12.90 3.54 -14.35
CA LYS A 115 12.95 4.55 -15.42
C LYS A 115 11.63 5.35 -15.55
N LEU A 116 11.09 5.77 -14.40
CA LEU A 116 9.83 6.52 -14.35
C LEU A 116 10.00 7.93 -14.96
N PRO A 117 8.94 8.53 -15.53
CA PRO A 117 9.03 9.86 -16.14
C PRO A 117 9.74 10.88 -15.23
N GLY A 118 10.79 11.52 -15.76
CA GLY A 118 11.61 12.50 -15.03
C GLY A 118 12.87 11.95 -14.35
N PHE A 119 13.16 10.65 -14.44
CA PHE A 119 14.35 10.04 -13.81
C PHE A 119 15.72 10.55 -14.32
N GLU A 120 15.74 11.21 -15.49
CA GLU A 120 16.94 11.78 -16.11
C GLU A 120 17.33 13.16 -15.55
N ARG A 121 16.44 13.77 -14.75
CA ARG A 121 16.59 15.14 -14.23
C ARG A 121 17.25 15.19 -12.87
#